data_AF-A0A8T2IPV4-F1
#
_entry.id   AF-A0A8T2IPV4-F1
#
_cell.length_a   1.000
_cell.length_b   1.000
_cell.length_c   1.000
_cell.angle_alpha   90.00
_cell.angle_beta   90.00
_cell.angle_gamma   90.00
#
_symmetry.space_group_name_H-M   'P 1'
#
loop_
_entity.id
_entity.type
_entity.pdbx_description
1 polymer ?
#
loop_
_entity_poly.entity_id
_entity_poly.type
_entity_poly.pdbx_seq_one_letter_code
_entity_poly.pdbx_strand_id
1 'polypeptide(L)'
;MFGRSKSWVSGGRSSTVHSLDRLKYMYHILVKNPTVTDLNRNLLVETIRSITEILLWGDQNDSSVFDFFLEKNMFDFFLKILRQKSGRYVCGQLLQTLNMLFENIHHETSLYYLLSNNHVNSIIVHKFDFSDEEIMGYYICFLKTLSVKLNNHTVHFFYNEHTNDFALYTEAIKFFNHPEHMVRIAVRNITLNIYKVSFNNQPMLHYIRDKTAVPYFSNLVWFIGIHVIELDKCVQTDEEHKNRGNLSNFVSQHLDHLNYLNDILIINCEFLNDVLTDHLLNRLLLPLYVYSLVTQDEPGDRPRISRQVALYLLSQVFLTIHYPPLVNLLADVILNGDLLMFSSKLEHDMQQSSVNNSDLIACSVLTKDGGQVQRFLAVDIYQMSLVEPDSKRLGWGVVKFAGLLQDMQVTGVEDDSRALNITIHKPASTPHSKPFPILQATFIFSDHIRCIIAKQRLAKGRIQARRMKMQRISALLDLPVQPSTEIMGFGHSTLSTVSASSIPKGFAVAQCINQHSASPASSPSPPSSGSSSGSTGVCDSLTTSLTSTPSTLQSPSVRSGRKGRRRVFSLSEADSHGGHWV
;
A
#
# COMPACT_ATOMS: atom_id res chain seq x y z
N MET A 1 18.63 -14.67 28.81
CA MET A 1 19.61 -14.18 29.80
C MET A 1 19.10 -12.85 30.32
N PHE A 2 18.33 -12.85 31.41
CA PHE A 2 17.75 -11.64 31.99
C PHE A 2 18.42 -11.39 33.35
N GLY A 3 19.29 -10.38 33.41
CA GLY A 3 19.89 -9.87 34.65
C GLY A 3 19.02 -8.77 35.23
N ARG A 4 18.48 -9.01 36.43
CA ARG A 4 17.68 -8.07 37.23
C ARG A 4 18.40 -6.72 37.40
N SER A 5 17.70 -5.63 37.11
CA SER A 5 18.08 -4.26 37.47
C SER A 5 18.14 -4.13 39.00
N LYS A 6 19.32 -3.79 39.53
CA LYS A 6 19.49 -3.43 40.94
C LYS A 6 18.85 -2.08 41.21
N SER A 7 18.01 -2.04 42.25
CA SER A 7 17.44 -0.84 42.85
C SER A 7 18.53 0.11 43.33
N TRP A 8 18.43 1.38 42.92
CA TRP A 8 19.26 2.47 43.43
C TRP A 8 18.44 3.31 44.40
N VAL A 9 18.58 2.99 45.69
CA VAL A 9 18.30 3.93 46.79
C VAL A 9 19.53 3.91 47.67
N SER A 10 20.31 5.00 47.63
CA SER A 10 21.17 5.40 48.75
C SER A 10 21.51 6.88 48.59
N GLY A 11 21.09 7.67 49.56
CA GLY A 11 21.13 9.12 49.54
C GLY A 11 22.50 9.74 49.87
N GLY A 12 22.58 11.06 49.68
CA GLY A 12 23.50 11.93 50.42
C GLY A 12 24.71 12.51 49.69
N ARG A 13 24.87 12.35 48.38
CA ARG A 13 25.99 12.97 47.59
C ARG A 13 25.60 13.54 46.22
N SER A 14 24.32 13.74 45.93
CA SER A 14 23.81 13.99 44.57
C SER A 14 24.02 15.41 44.01
N SER A 15 24.31 16.44 44.81
CA SER A 15 24.34 17.83 44.31
C SER A 15 25.60 18.21 43.51
N THR A 16 26.72 17.52 43.67
CA THR A 16 27.97 17.83 42.93
C THR A 16 28.14 17.02 41.63
N VAL A 17 27.37 15.94 41.49
CA VAL A 17 27.42 15.05 40.31
C VAL A 17 26.60 15.65 39.17
N HIS A 18 25.50 16.34 39.47
CA HIS A 18 24.62 16.98 38.49
C HIS A 18 24.58 18.49 38.74
N SER A 19 25.63 19.19 38.33
CA SER A 19 25.75 20.64 38.50
C SER A 19 26.03 21.33 37.17
N LEU A 20 25.58 22.58 37.05
CA LEU A 20 25.87 23.45 35.90
C LEU A 20 27.39 23.59 35.66
N ASP A 21 28.19 23.63 36.73
CA ASP A 21 29.65 23.73 36.60
C ASP A 21 30.27 22.46 36.02
N ARG A 22 29.70 21.28 36.30
CA ARG A 22 30.11 20.05 35.63
C ARG A 22 29.75 20.09 34.14
N LEU A 23 28.58 20.63 33.78
CA LEU A 23 28.20 20.79 32.37
C LEU A 23 29.16 21.74 31.63
N LYS A 24 29.56 22.87 32.25
CA LYS A 24 30.60 23.77 31.71
C LYS A 24 31.92 23.03 31.48
N TYR A 25 32.34 22.18 32.42
CA TYR A 25 33.54 21.37 32.26
C TYR A 25 33.40 20.37 31.10
N MET A 26 32.26 19.66 30.97
CA MET A 26 31.99 18.77 29.84
C MET A 26 32.02 19.52 28.49
N TYR A 27 31.46 20.73 28.44
CA TYR A 27 31.54 21.60 27.27
C TYR A 27 32.99 21.88 26.86
N HIS A 28 33.86 22.22 27.82
CA HIS A 28 35.29 22.43 27.52
C HIS A 28 35.98 21.18 26.97
N ILE A 29 35.60 19.98 27.43
CA ILE A 29 36.13 18.73 26.86
C ILE A 29 35.71 18.57 25.40
N LEU A 30 34.44 18.82 25.07
CA LEU A 30 33.94 18.74 23.69
C LEU A 30 34.61 19.77 22.77
N VAL A 31 34.82 20.99 23.25
CA VAL A 31 35.53 22.04 22.49
C VAL A 31 36.98 21.65 22.22
N LYS A 32 37.68 21.07 23.19
CA LYS A 32 39.08 20.64 23.04
C LYS A 32 39.25 19.40 22.13
N ASN A 33 38.20 18.59 21.99
CA ASN A 33 38.23 17.34 21.23
C ASN A 33 37.19 17.36 20.09
N PRO A 34 37.38 18.22 19.07
CA PRO A 34 36.40 18.34 17.99
C PRO A 34 36.37 17.12 17.07
N THR A 35 37.47 16.37 16.98
CA THR A 35 37.60 15.18 16.12
C THR A 35 37.74 13.90 16.94
N VAL A 36 36.99 12.86 16.58
CA VAL A 36 37.08 11.55 17.23
C VAL A 36 38.31 10.80 16.74
N THR A 37 39.06 10.25 17.69
CA THR A 37 40.27 9.44 17.49
C THR A 37 40.21 8.23 18.42
N ASP A 38 41.03 7.21 18.16
CA ASP A 38 41.06 6.00 18.99
C ASP A 38 41.47 6.27 20.45
N LEU A 39 42.20 7.36 20.70
CA LEU A 39 42.67 7.78 22.02
C LEU A 39 41.58 8.52 22.83
N ASN A 40 40.71 9.28 22.17
CA ASN A 40 39.73 10.13 22.85
C ASN A 40 38.27 9.59 22.78
N ARG A 41 38.00 8.54 21.98
CA ARG A 41 36.64 7.99 21.81
C ARG A 41 35.94 7.63 23.11
N ASN A 42 36.64 7.01 24.06
CA ASN A 42 36.08 6.62 25.36
C ASN A 42 35.74 7.85 26.21
N LEU A 43 36.62 8.85 26.20
CA LEU A 43 36.41 10.12 26.89
C LEU A 43 35.18 10.85 26.32
N LEU A 44 35.07 10.93 24.99
CA LEU A 44 33.94 11.59 24.31
C LEU A 44 32.61 10.88 24.59
N VAL A 45 32.59 9.55 24.52
CA VAL A 45 31.42 8.73 24.87
C VAL A 45 30.97 9.01 26.31
N GLU A 46 31.89 8.95 27.27
CA GLU A 46 31.57 9.18 28.68
C GLU A 46 31.14 10.63 28.96
N THR A 47 31.70 11.58 28.22
CA THR A 47 31.31 12.99 28.26
C THR A 47 29.87 13.17 27.75
N ILE A 48 29.51 12.55 26.62
CA ILE A 48 28.14 12.60 26.07
C ILE A 48 27.14 11.97 27.04
N ARG A 49 27.49 10.81 27.60
CA ARG A 49 26.69 10.12 28.62
C ARG A 49 26.45 11.00 29.85
N SER A 50 27.52 11.60 30.39
CA SER A 50 27.45 12.52 31.52
C SER A 50 26.62 13.76 31.22
N ILE A 51 26.72 14.33 30.01
CA ILE A 51 25.89 15.47 29.60
C ILE A 51 24.41 15.09 29.63
N THR A 52 24.04 13.94 29.07
CA THR A 52 22.63 13.49 29.09
C THR A 52 22.13 13.24 30.51
N GLU A 53 22.93 12.65 31.40
CA GLU A 53 22.54 12.50 32.80
C GLU A 53 22.29 13.86 33.49
N ILE A 54 23.14 14.85 33.21
CA ILE A 54 22.96 16.21 33.73
C ILE A 54 21.72 16.87 33.13
N LEU A 55 21.44 16.67 31.83
CA LEU A 55 20.23 17.19 31.19
C LEU A 55 18.97 16.57 31.79
N LEU A 56 18.93 15.25 32.00
CA LEU A 56 17.79 14.57 32.60
C LEU A 56 17.54 15.03 34.04
N TRP A 57 18.60 15.25 34.82
CA TRP A 57 18.48 15.83 36.15
C TRP A 57 18.02 17.29 36.09
N GLY A 58 18.61 18.10 35.20
CA GLY A 58 18.28 19.50 34.99
C GLY A 58 16.82 19.71 34.56
N ASP A 59 16.27 18.80 33.75
CA ASP A 59 14.87 18.83 33.31
C ASP A 59 13.92 18.88 34.49
N GLN A 60 14.24 18.21 35.59
CA GLN A 60 13.37 18.11 36.76
C GLN A 60 13.71 19.09 37.88
N ASN A 61 14.96 19.58 37.94
CA ASN A 61 15.49 20.26 39.12
C ASN A 61 16.04 21.66 38.86
N ASP A 62 16.57 21.94 37.67
CA ASP A 62 17.29 23.20 37.39
C ASP A 62 17.26 23.57 35.90
N SER A 63 16.41 24.53 35.53
CA SER A 63 16.26 25.00 34.14
C SER A 63 17.51 25.67 33.58
N SER A 64 18.39 26.21 34.43
CA SER A 64 19.62 26.89 34.00
C SER A 64 20.59 25.96 33.26
N VAL A 65 20.48 24.65 33.51
CA VAL A 65 21.22 23.61 32.80
C VAL A 65 20.85 23.59 31.31
N PHE A 66 19.55 23.64 31.00
CA PHE A 66 19.07 23.68 29.62
C PHE A 66 19.41 25.01 28.95
N ASP A 67 19.26 26.13 29.66
CA ASP A 67 19.62 27.45 29.14
C ASP A 67 21.08 27.48 28.68
N PHE A 68 22.00 26.98 29.51
CA PHE A 68 23.42 26.89 29.16
C PHE A 68 23.69 25.93 27.99
N PHE A 69 23.05 24.75 27.99
CA PHE A 69 23.20 23.76 26.92
C PHE A 69 22.80 24.33 25.55
N LEU A 70 21.71 25.10 25.52
CA LEU A 70 21.20 25.77 24.33
C LEU A 70 22.06 26.96 23.93
N GLU A 71 22.44 27.83 24.87
CA GLU A 71 23.29 28.99 24.61
C GLU A 71 24.63 28.58 23.97
N LYS A 72 25.21 27.46 24.42
CA LYS A 72 26.46 26.91 23.87
C LYS A 72 26.26 25.98 22.67
N ASN A 73 25.02 25.79 22.20
CA ASN A 73 24.64 24.89 21.11
C ASN A 73 25.31 23.51 21.24
N MET A 74 25.29 22.95 22.46
CA MET A 74 26.03 21.72 22.78
C MET A 74 25.54 20.51 21.98
N PHE A 75 24.26 20.50 21.56
CA PHE A 75 23.69 19.44 20.72
C PHE A 75 24.38 19.34 19.35
N ASP A 76 24.88 20.44 18.79
CA ASP A 76 25.61 20.44 17.51
C ASP A 76 26.93 19.65 17.59
N PHE A 77 27.55 19.55 18.77
CA PHE A 77 28.71 18.68 18.97
C PHE A 77 28.34 17.21 18.80
N PHE A 78 27.15 16.80 19.24
CA PHE A 78 26.68 15.42 19.06
C PHE A 78 26.53 15.12 17.56
N LEU A 79 25.95 16.04 16.79
CA LEU A 79 25.85 15.93 15.33
C LEU A 79 27.22 15.86 14.64
N LYS A 80 28.16 16.72 15.05
CA LYS A 80 29.51 16.74 14.50
C LYS A 80 30.23 15.42 14.76
N ILE A 81 30.11 14.87 15.97
CA ILE A 81 30.68 13.57 16.33
C ILE A 81 30.04 12.45 15.50
N LEU A 82 28.71 12.43 15.40
CA LEU A 82 27.98 11.44 14.61
C LEU A 82 28.42 11.41 13.13
N ARG A 83 28.72 12.58 12.55
CA ARG A 83 29.12 12.71 11.14
C ARG A 83 30.55 12.24 10.84
N GLN A 84 31.39 12.03 11.85
CA GLN A 84 32.82 11.75 11.66
C GLN A 84 33.17 10.29 11.35
N LYS A 85 32.18 9.42 11.09
CA LYS A 85 32.39 7.96 10.87
C LYS A 85 33.27 7.33 11.95
N SER A 86 33.03 7.70 13.21
CA SER A 86 33.82 7.33 14.39
C SER A 86 33.68 5.87 14.85
N GLY A 87 33.23 4.97 13.97
CA GLY A 87 32.98 3.57 14.25
C GLY A 87 31.67 3.29 15.02
N ARG A 88 31.31 2.00 15.10
CA ARG A 88 30.09 1.49 15.73
C ARG A 88 29.93 1.94 17.18
N TYR A 89 31.00 1.86 17.98
CA TYR A 89 30.93 2.13 19.42
C TYR A 89 30.45 3.56 19.73
N VAL A 90 31.04 4.57 19.10
CA VAL A 90 30.69 5.98 19.36
C VAL A 90 29.29 6.29 18.79
N CYS A 91 28.99 5.79 17.58
CA CYS A 91 27.69 5.99 16.94
C CYS A 91 26.55 5.38 17.75
N GLY A 92 26.67 4.09 18.10
CA GLY A 92 25.67 3.35 18.86
C GLY A 92 25.44 3.97 20.24
N GLN A 93 26.51 4.35 20.94
CA GLN A 93 26.37 5.02 22.22
C GLN A 93 25.66 6.37 22.10
N LEU A 94 25.98 7.17 21.08
CA LEU A 94 25.32 8.46 20.86
C LEU A 94 23.81 8.27 20.61
N LEU A 95 23.43 7.31 19.76
CA LEU A 95 22.02 6.98 19.53
C LEU A 95 21.31 6.49 20.79
N GLN A 96 21.93 5.60 21.57
CA GLN A 96 21.37 5.14 22.85
C GLN A 96 21.19 6.30 23.84
N THR A 97 22.20 7.16 23.95
CA THR A 97 22.16 8.29 24.88
C THR A 97 21.10 9.32 24.48
N LEU A 98 20.90 9.55 23.18
CA LEU A 98 19.78 10.36 22.70
C LEU A 98 18.44 9.68 22.92
N ASN A 99 18.35 8.37 22.72
CA ASN A 99 17.14 7.61 23.00
C ASN A 99 16.73 7.77 24.47
N MET A 100 17.68 7.58 25.41
CA MET A 100 17.44 7.78 26.84
C MET A 100 17.02 9.22 27.17
N LEU A 101 17.61 10.22 26.50
CA LEU A 101 17.24 11.63 26.70
C LEU A 101 15.77 11.88 26.33
N PHE A 102 15.36 11.48 25.13
CA PHE A 102 13.99 11.70 24.67
C PHE A 102 12.98 10.80 25.36
N GLU A 103 13.33 9.59 25.79
CA GLU A 103 12.43 8.72 26.54
C GLU A 103 12.06 9.35 27.89
N ASN A 104 13.05 9.91 28.61
CA ASN A 104 12.92 10.32 30.01
C ASN A 104 12.74 11.84 30.23
N ILE A 105 12.64 12.66 29.18
CA ILE A 105 12.23 14.06 29.34
C ILE A 105 10.73 14.12 29.68
N HIS A 106 10.43 14.88 30.74
CA HIS A 106 9.09 15.03 31.27
C HIS A 106 8.50 16.41 30.97
N HIS A 107 9.29 17.48 31.06
CA HIS A 107 8.76 18.82 30.83
C HIS A 107 8.60 19.12 29.35
N GLU A 108 7.41 19.59 28.98
CA GLU A 108 7.10 19.96 27.60
C GLU A 108 8.05 21.03 27.07
N THR A 109 8.33 22.08 27.86
CA THR A 109 9.23 23.18 27.46
C THR A 109 10.60 22.67 27.04
N SER A 110 11.20 21.75 27.80
CA SER A 110 12.49 21.13 27.48
C SER A 110 12.43 20.30 26.19
N LEU A 111 11.33 19.55 25.99
CA LEU A 111 11.08 18.82 24.75
C LEU A 111 10.98 19.77 23.55
N TYR A 112 10.20 20.84 23.66
CA TYR A 112 10.07 21.86 22.62
C TYR A 112 11.43 22.46 22.26
N TYR A 113 12.27 22.78 23.26
CA TYR A 113 13.60 23.32 23.01
C TYR A 113 14.53 22.37 22.26
N LEU A 114 14.54 21.09 22.62
CA LEU A 114 15.37 20.10 21.92
C LEU A 114 14.92 19.87 20.47
N LEU A 115 13.62 19.90 20.22
CA LEU A 115 13.06 19.71 18.87
C LEU A 115 13.21 20.95 17.98
N SER A 116 13.17 22.16 18.55
CA SER A 116 13.12 23.42 17.80
C SER A 116 14.33 23.71 16.91
N ASN A 117 15.51 23.22 17.24
CA ASN A 117 16.75 23.53 16.50
C ASN A 117 16.99 22.64 15.27
N ASN A 118 16.02 21.80 14.88
CA ASN A 118 16.11 20.89 13.72
C ASN A 118 17.28 19.88 13.77
N HIS A 119 17.99 19.81 14.90
CA HIS A 119 19.09 18.87 15.10
C HIS A 119 18.57 17.44 15.09
N VAL A 120 17.41 17.18 15.68
CA VAL A 120 16.77 15.85 15.70
C VAL A 120 16.47 15.37 14.28
N ASN A 121 15.86 16.19 13.44
CA ASN A 121 15.63 15.84 12.03
C ASN A 121 16.94 15.58 11.29
N SER A 122 18.02 16.31 11.61
CA SER A 122 19.35 16.07 11.04
C SER A 122 19.94 14.71 11.45
N ILE A 123 19.55 14.16 12.60
CA ILE A 123 19.90 12.79 13.03
C ILE A 123 19.04 11.78 12.31
N ILE A 124 17.73 12.03 12.21
CA ILE A 124 16.80 11.13 11.50
C ILE A 124 17.25 10.91 10.06
N VAL A 125 17.55 11.98 9.32
CA VAL A 125 17.99 11.86 7.91
C VAL A 125 19.47 11.51 7.75
N HIS A 126 20.18 11.24 8.85
CA HIS A 126 21.59 10.86 8.78
C HIS A 126 21.74 9.49 8.11
N LYS A 127 22.77 9.37 7.26
CA LYS A 127 23.05 8.12 6.54
C LYS A 127 23.87 7.17 7.41
N PHE A 128 23.18 6.42 8.25
CA PHE A 128 23.79 5.33 9.02
C PHE A 128 24.16 4.15 8.12
N ASP A 129 25.12 3.36 8.58
CA ASP A 129 25.46 2.07 7.98
C ASP A 129 24.57 0.98 8.58
N PHE A 130 23.48 0.65 7.88
CA PHE A 130 22.53 -0.37 8.31
C PHE A 130 22.96 -1.80 7.96
N SER A 131 24.15 -1.99 7.37
CA SER A 131 24.76 -3.33 7.35
C SER A 131 25.11 -3.83 8.75
N ASP A 132 25.22 -2.92 9.74
CA ASP A 132 25.32 -3.25 11.15
C ASP A 132 23.92 -3.28 11.81
N GLU A 133 23.42 -4.49 12.09
CA GLU A 133 22.11 -4.71 12.70
C GLU A 133 21.94 -4.02 14.06
N GLU A 134 23.01 -3.84 14.84
CA GLU A 134 22.91 -3.14 16.13
C GLU A 134 22.67 -1.64 15.94
N ILE A 135 23.36 -1.01 14.98
CA ILE A 135 23.17 0.42 14.69
C ILE A 135 21.74 0.64 14.20
N MET A 136 21.25 -0.23 13.32
CA MET A 136 19.87 -0.21 12.86
C MET A 136 18.89 -0.37 14.03
N GLY A 137 19.13 -1.31 14.94
CA GLY A 137 18.32 -1.50 16.15
C GLY A 137 18.24 -0.24 17.01
N TYR A 138 19.39 0.42 17.28
CA TYR A 138 19.40 1.69 18.02
C TYR A 138 18.66 2.81 17.29
N TYR A 139 18.81 2.88 15.97
CA TYR A 139 18.14 3.87 15.14
C TYR A 139 16.61 3.68 15.15
N ILE A 140 16.12 2.46 14.94
CA ILE A 140 14.69 2.15 14.98
C ILE A 140 14.10 2.42 16.37
N CYS A 141 14.83 2.08 17.44
CA CYS A 141 14.43 2.41 18.80
C CYS A 141 14.31 3.93 18.99
N PHE A 142 15.28 4.70 18.50
CA PHE A 142 15.25 6.16 18.55
C PHE A 142 14.04 6.74 17.80
N LEU A 143 13.75 6.29 16.57
CA LEU A 143 12.56 6.73 15.84
C LEU A 143 11.27 6.38 16.59
N LYS A 144 11.19 5.18 17.17
CA LYS A 144 10.04 4.74 17.97
C LYS A 144 9.84 5.67 19.18
N THR A 145 10.89 5.98 19.92
CA THR A 145 10.83 6.89 21.08
C THR A 145 10.33 8.28 20.68
N LEU A 146 10.84 8.83 19.58
CA LEU A 146 10.35 10.11 19.06
C LEU A 146 8.87 10.04 18.67
N SER A 147 8.42 8.95 18.05
CA SER A 147 7.02 8.77 17.65
C SER A 147 6.04 8.79 18.84
N VAL A 148 6.48 8.33 20.02
CA VAL A 148 5.68 8.31 21.25
C VAL A 148 5.56 9.72 21.86
N LYS A 149 6.50 10.62 21.57
CA LYS A 149 6.45 12.03 22.00
C LYS A 149 5.67 12.94 21.03
N LEU A 150 5.05 12.38 19.99
CA LEU A 150 4.23 13.14 19.05
C LEU A 150 2.88 13.52 19.69
N ASN A 151 2.52 14.77 19.53
CA ASN A 151 1.20 15.33 19.79
C ASN A 151 0.87 16.37 18.70
N ASN A 152 -0.32 16.95 18.74
CA ASN A 152 -0.80 17.91 17.73
C ASN A 152 0.14 19.11 17.51
N HIS A 153 0.97 19.44 18.51
CA HIS A 153 1.93 20.54 18.43
C HIS A 153 3.33 20.05 18.02
N THR A 154 3.83 18.97 18.63
CA THR A 154 5.22 18.51 18.41
C THR A 154 5.42 17.88 17.04
N VAL A 155 4.36 17.37 16.41
CA VAL A 155 4.41 16.80 15.05
C VAL A 155 4.91 17.83 14.01
N HIS A 156 4.64 19.13 14.23
CA HIS A 156 5.11 20.20 13.36
C HIS A 156 6.63 20.40 13.37
N PHE A 157 7.36 19.87 14.37
CA PHE A 157 8.82 19.88 14.31
C PHE A 157 9.38 18.87 13.31
N PHE A 158 8.63 17.83 12.99
CA PHE A 158 9.07 16.76 12.08
C PHE A 158 8.53 16.93 10.66
N TYR A 159 7.45 17.71 10.50
CA TYR A 159 6.87 18.04 9.20
C TYR A 159 7.15 19.49 8.81
N ASN A 160 7.80 19.67 7.67
CA ASN A 160 8.03 20.98 7.08
C ASN A 160 7.11 21.18 5.86
N GLU A 161 6.11 22.05 6.03
CA GLU A 161 5.12 22.37 4.99
C GLU A 161 5.74 23.04 3.76
N HIS A 162 6.79 23.85 3.93
CA HIS A 162 7.42 24.57 2.82
C HIS A 162 8.23 23.65 1.90
N THR A 163 8.93 22.67 2.47
CA THR A 163 9.68 21.68 1.70
C THR A 163 8.84 20.44 1.38
N ASN A 164 7.65 20.35 1.97
CA ASN A 164 6.77 19.19 1.94
C ASN A 164 7.54 17.90 2.29
N ASP A 165 8.15 17.92 3.48
CA ASP A 165 9.04 16.86 3.96
C ASP A 165 8.63 16.45 5.37
N PHE A 166 8.56 15.14 5.63
CA PHE A 166 8.20 14.58 6.93
C PHE A 166 9.25 13.55 7.35
N ALA A 167 10.39 14.03 7.85
CA ALA A 167 11.58 13.21 8.10
C ALA A 167 11.30 11.95 8.90
N LEU A 168 10.59 12.06 10.03
CA LEU A 168 10.29 10.92 10.91
C LEU A 168 9.45 9.85 10.20
N TYR A 169 8.44 10.27 9.43
CA TYR A 169 7.56 9.35 8.72
C TYR A 169 8.28 8.69 7.53
N THR A 170 8.90 9.50 6.68
CA THR A 170 9.55 9.00 5.45
C THR A 170 10.73 8.08 5.72
N GLU A 171 11.50 8.35 6.78
CA GLU A 171 12.61 7.46 7.15
C GLU A 171 12.11 6.17 7.79
N ALA A 172 11.04 6.21 8.60
CA ALA A 172 10.50 5.01 9.24
C ALA A 172 9.91 4.02 8.21
N ILE A 173 9.13 4.50 7.25
CA ILE A 173 8.43 3.63 6.28
C ILE A 173 9.38 2.88 5.34
N LYS A 174 10.65 3.27 5.24
CA LYS A 174 11.66 2.50 4.47
C LYS A 174 11.88 1.09 5.02
N PHE A 175 11.64 0.89 6.30
CA PHE A 175 11.84 -0.38 7.00
C PHE A 175 10.56 -1.22 7.13
N PHE A 176 9.48 -0.88 6.42
CA PHE A 176 8.19 -1.55 6.57
C PHE A 176 8.24 -3.05 6.28
N ASN A 177 9.13 -3.46 5.35
CA ASN A 177 9.35 -4.85 4.95
C ASN A 177 10.74 -5.35 5.37
N HIS A 178 11.16 -5.02 6.60
CA HIS A 178 12.42 -5.52 7.15
C HIS A 178 12.31 -7.01 7.50
N PRO A 179 13.36 -7.85 7.30
CA PRO A 179 13.32 -9.29 7.65
C PRO A 179 13.07 -9.54 9.14
N GLU A 180 13.61 -8.69 10.01
CA GLU A 180 13.41 -8.80 11.46
C GLU A 180 12.00 -8.33 11.87
N HIS A 181 11.26 -9.22 12.54
CA HIS A 181 9.88 -8.98 12.97
C HIS A 181 9.74 -7.81 13.94
N MET A 182 10.68 -7.64 14.88
CA MET A 182 10.66 -6.54 15.85
C MET A 182 10.79 -5.17 15.17
N VAL A 183 11.57 -5.07 14.10
CA VAL A 183 11.69 -3.84 13.29
C VAL A 183 10.35 -3.52 12.62
N ARG A 184 9.70 -4.53 12.01
CA ARG A 184 8.36 -4.34 11.42
C ARG A 184 7.34 -3.85 12.46
N ILE A 185 7.32 -4.44 13.66
CA ILE A 185 6.45 -3.99 14.76
C ILE A 185 6.74 -2.53 15.13
N ALA A 186 8.02 -2.14 15.25
CA ALA A 186 8.40 -0.77 15.58
C ALA A 186 7.91 0.22 14.51
N VAL A 187 8.11 -0.08 13.22
CA VAL A 187 7.66 0.76 12.11
C VAL A 187 6.14 0.89 12.08
N ARG A 188 5.40 -0.20 12.32
CA ARG A 188 3.94 -0.18 12.44
C ARG A 188 3.48 0.72 13.58
N ASN A 189 4.11 0.65 14.75
CA ASN A 189 3.79 1.54 15.86
C ASN A 189 4.08 3.01 15.54
N ILE A 190 5.22 3.30 14.90
CA ILE A 190 5.59 4.67 14.49
C ILE A 190 4.54 5.24 13.53
N THR A 191 4.17 4.48 12.50
CA THR A 191 3.18 4.90 11.49
C THR A 191 1.79 5.09 12.12
N LEU A 192 1.35 4.20 13.00
CA LEU A 192 0.08 4.37 13.74
C LEU A 192 0.07 5.64 14.61
N ASN A 193 1.16 5.91 15.33
CA ASN A 193 1.28 7.13 16.14
C ASN A 193 1.19 8.39 15.27
N ILE A 194 1.84 8.38 14.11
CA ILE A 194 1.81 9.48 13.15
C ILE A 194 0.41 9.67 12.57
N TYR A 195 -0.27 8.59 12.17
CA TYR A 195 -1.63 8.69 11.63
C TYR A 195 -2.62 9.23 12.68
N LYS A 196 -2.52 8.78 13.93
CA LYS A 196 -3.36 9.28 15.04
C LYS A 196 -3.21 10.78 15.26
N VAL A 197 -1.98 11.29 15.28
CA VAL A 197 -1.71 12.71 15.51
C VAL A 197 -1.99 13.56 14.27
N SER A 198 -1.80 13.00 13.07
CA SER A 198 -2.02 13.73 11.82
C SER A 198 -3.50 13.87 11.46
N PHE A 199 -4.40 13.08 12.06
CA PHE A 199 -5.83 13.05 11.72
C PHE A 199 -6.51 14.43 11.68
N ASN A 200 -6.12 15.37 12.56
CA ASN A 200 -6.68 16.72 12.60
C ASN A 200 -5.86 17.77 11.83
N ASN A 201 -4.80 17.37 11.11
CA ASN A 201 -3.82 18.25 10.49
C ASN A 201 -3.84 18.12 8.97
N GLN A 202 -4.59 19.01 8.31
CA GLN A 202 -4.85 18.95 6.87
C GLN A 202 -3.58 18.94 6.00
N PRO A 203 -2.58 19.82 6.20
CA PRO A 203 -1.32 19.76 5.45
C PRO A 203 -0.60 18.42 5.54
N MET A 204 -0.49 17.86 6.75
CA MET A 204 0.18 16.57 6.98
C MET A 204 -0.58 15.42 6.34
N LEU A 205 -1.91 15.40 6.46
CA LEU A 205 -2.75 14.39 5.80
C LEU A 205 -2.63 14.45 4.28
N HIS A 206 -2.62 15.66 3.70
CA HIS A 206 -2.40 15.85 2.28
C HIS A 206 -1.04 15.32 1.84
N TYR A 207 0.02 15.58 2.62
CA TYR A 207 1.32 15.01 2.35
C TYR A 207 1.30 13.48 2.38
N ILE A 208 0.76 12.91 3.47
CA ILE A 208 0.67 11.46 3.65
C ILE A 208 -0.10 10.84 2.48
N ARG A 209 -1.23 11.44 2.08
CA ARG A 209 -2.01 11.03 0.91
C ARG A 209 -1.21 11.04 -0.38
N ASP A 210 -0.80 12.24 -0.77
CA ASP A 210 -0.42 12.54 -2.15
C ASP A 210 0.99 12.00 -2.46
N LYS A 211 1.82 11.76 -1.42
CA LYS A 211 3.22 11.36 -1.59
C LYS A 211 3.53 9.93 -1.18
N THR A 212 2.84 9.38 -0.19
CA THR A 212 3.34 8.19 0.51
C THR A 212 2.33 7.08 0.72
N ALA A 213 1.06 7.37 1.01
CA ALA A 213 0.08 6.36 1.40
C ALA A 213 -0.21 5.38 0.27
N VAL A 214 -0.40 5.88 -0.95
CA VAL A 214 -0.66 5.05 -2.14
C VAL A 214 0.48 4.03 -2.39
N PRO A 215 1.76 4.44 -2.58
CA PRO A 215 2.84 3.47 -2.79
C PRO A 215 3.09 2.60 -1.57
N TYR A 216 2.98 3.14 -0.35
CA TYR A 216 3.15 2.38 0.89
C TYR A 216 2.11 1.27 1.04
N PHE A 217 0.82 1.58 0.93
CA PHE A 217 -0.26 0.60 1.05
C PHE A 217 -0.25 -0.39 -0.12
N SER A 218 0.05 0.05 -1.34
CA SER A 218 0.24 -0.87 -2.47
C SER A 218 1.33 -1.91 -2.18
N ASN A 219 2.50 -1.47 -1.71
CA ASN A 219 3.61 -2.38 -1.40
C ASN A 219 3.29 -3.29 -0.21
N LEU A 220 2.62 -2.76 0.82
CA LEU A 220 2.19 -3.54 1.98
C LEU A 220 1.21 -4.66 1.58
N VAL A 221 0.17 -4.33 0.81
CA VAL A 221 -0.83 -5.28 0.33
C VAL A 221 -0.20 -6.33 -0.61
N TRP A 222 0.69 -5.89 -1.50
CA TRP A 222 1.45 -6.80 -2.36
C TRP A 222 2.30 -7.79 -1.56
N PHE A 223 3.02 -7.32 -0.55
CA PHE A 223 3.82 -8.17 0.34
C PHE A 223 2.95 -9.19 1.08
N ILE A 224 1.77 -8.78 1.57
CA ILE A 224 0.81 -9.71 2.20
C ILE A 224 0.35 -10.78 1.21
N GLY A 225 0.12 -10.42 -0.07
CA GLY A 225 -0.22 -11.38 -1.12
C GLY A 225 0.87 -12.42 -1.36
N ILE A 226 2.14 -11.98 -1.44
CA ILE A 226 3.30 -12.89 -1.57
C ILE A 226 3.37 -13.84 -0.36
N HIS A 227 3.27 -13.30 0.86
CA HIS A 227 3.29 -14.07 2.10
C HIS A 227 2.19 -15.14 2.15
N VAL A 228 0.99 -14.81 1.67
CA VAL A 228 -0.15 -15.74 1.60
C VAL A 228 0.10 -16.88 0.61
N ILE A 229 0.76 -16.61 -0.50
CA ILE A 229 1.09 -17.64 -1.49
C ILE A 229 2.18 -18.57 -0.96
N GLU A 230 3.15 -18.05 -0.20
CA GLU A 230 4.13 -18.88 0.52
C GLU A 230 3.48 -19.74 1.61
N LEU A 231 2.51 -19.17 2.35
CA LEU A 231 1.69 -19.91 3.31
C LEU A 231 0.95 -21.06 2.62
N ASP A 232 0.32 -20.81 1.47
CA ASP A 232 -0.38 -21.84 0.72
C ASP A 232 0.55 -22.95 0.21
N LYS A 233 1.72 -22.59 -0.33
CA LYS A 233 2.76 -23.56 -0.70
C LYS A 233 3.17 -24.44 0.48
N CYS A 234 3.33 -23.85 1.67
CA CYS A 234 3.67 -24.57 2.90
C CYS A 234 2.59 -25.61 3.26
N VAL A 235 1.31 -25.28 3.06
CA VAL A 235 0.19 -26.20 3.28
C VAL A 235 0.16 -27.31 2.22
N GLN A 236 0.37 -26.98 0.93
CA GLN A 236 0.31 -27.96 -0.17
C GLN A 236 1.45 -28.98 -0.13
N THR A 237 2.60 -28.61 0.43
CA THR A 237 3.82 -29.43 0.52
C THR A 237 3.99 -30.14 1.87
N ASP A 238 3.02 -30.04 2.77
CA ASP A 238 3.07 -30.68 4.09
C ASP A 238 2.78 -32.19 3.98
N GLU A 239 3.83 -32.99 3.91
CA GLU A 239 3.75 -34.43 4.14
C GLU A 239 3.98 -34.74 5.63
N GLU A 240 3.04 -35.47 6.24
CA GLU A 240 3.13 -35.96 7.64
C GLU A 240 3.27 -34.87 8.72
N HIS A 241 2.69 -33.68 8.52
CA HIS A 241 2.72 -32.57 9.50
C HIS A 241 4.11 -32.06 9.89
N LYS A 242 5.12 -32.33 9.06
CA LYS A 242 6.49 -31.87 9.28
C LYS A 242 6.60 -30.34 9.26
N ASN A 243 5.70 -29.66 8.53
CA ASN A 243 5.70 -28.20 8.40
C ASN A 243 4.86 -27.48 9.45
N ARG A 244 4.30 -28.17 10.47
CA ARG A 244 3.38 -27.57 11.45
C ARG A 244 3.96 -26.33 12.16
N GLY A 245 5.25 -26.34 12.52
CA GLY A 245 5.91 -25.20 13.14
C GLY A 245 6.02 -23.99 12.19
N ASN A 246 6.43 -24.25 10.95
CA ASN A 246 6.54 -23.21 9.92
C ASN A 246 5.17 -22.62 9.56
N LEU A 247 4.16 -23.47 9.41
CA LEU A 247 2.78 -23.04 9.16
C LEU A 247 2.25 -22.15 10.29
N SER A 248 2.49 -22.52 11.54
CA SER A 248 2.12 -21.69 12.70
C SER A 248 2.78 -20.30 12.65
N ASN A 249 4.04 -20.23 12.21
CA ASN A 249 4.74 -18.97 12.03
C ASN A 249 4.16 -18.13 10.88
N PHE A 250 3.85 -18.75 9.73
CA PHE A 250 3.21 -18.05 8.60
C PHE A 250 1.84 -17.48 8.99
N VAL A 251 1.03 -18.29 9.68
CA VAL A 251 -0.29 -17.87 10.19
C VAL A 251 -0.16 -16.72 11.17
N SER A 252 0.74 -16.82 12.17
CA SER A 252 0.94 -15.76 13.17
C SER A 252 1.36 -14.44 12.51
N GLN A 253 2.29 -14.50 11.54
CA GLN A 253 2.69 -13.32 10.78
C GLN A 253 1.53 -12.74 9.96
N HIS A 254 0.70 -13.57 9.34
CA HIS A 254 -0.48 -13.11 8.61
C HIS A 254 -1.47 -12.39 9.53
N LEU A 255 -1.73 -12.92 10.73
CA LEU A 255 -2.56 -12.27 11.73
C LEU A 255 -1.99 -10.93 12.18
N ASP A 256 -0.67 -10.82 12.36
CA ASP A 256 -0.02 -9.54 12.66
C ASP A 256 -0.24 -8.50 11.54
N HIS A 257 -0.29 -8.92 10.27
CA HIS A 257 -0.63 -8.04 9.16
C HIS A 257 -2.09 -7.58 9.24
N LEU A 258 -3.04 -8.49 9.46
CA LEU A 258 -4.46 -8.15 9.58
C LEU A 258 -4.73 -7.21 10.77
N ASN A 259 -4.11 -7.47 11.91
CA ASN A 259 -4.22 -6.61 13.10
C ASN A 259 -3.71 -5.19 12.80
N TYR A 260 -2.56 -5.06 12.14
CA TYR A 260 -2.04 -3.75 11.76
C TYR A 260 -2.95 -3.01 10.76
N LEU A 261 -3.49 -3.71 9.76
CA LEU A 261 -4.46 -3.13 8.82
C LEU A 261 -5.72 -2.67 9.53
N ASN A 262 -6.24 -3.49 10.45
CA ASN A 262 -7.39 -3.13 11.28
C ASN A 262 -7.10 -1.92 12.17
N ASP A 263 -5.92 -1.85 12.79
CA ASP A 263 -5.50 -0.70 13.61
C ASP A 263 -5.47 0.60 12.79
N ILE A 264 -5.03 0.55 11.53
CA ILE A 264 -5.11 1.71 10.62
C ILE A 264 -6.58 2.09 10.37
N LEU A 265 -7.42 1.11 10.03
CA LEU A 265 -8.83 1.37 9.68
C LEU A 265 -9.63 1.94 10.86
N ILE A 266 -9.34 1.49 12.09
CA ILE A 266 -10.00 1.95 13.33
C ILE A 266 -9.61 3.38 13.70
N ILE A 267 -8.50 3.93 13.19
CA ILE A 267 -8.20 5.36 13.34
C ILE A 267 -9.34 6.21 12.73
N ASN A 268 -10.13 5.65 11.82
CA ASN A 268 -11.27 6.31 11.16
C ASN A 268 -10.87 7.59 10.40
N CYS A 269 -9.65 7.58 9.85
CA CYS A 269 -9.25 8.55 8.85
C CYS A 269 -9.86 8.15 7.51
N GLU A 270 -11.00 8.75 7.15
CA GLU A 270 -11.77 8.46 5.93
C GLU A 270 -10.86 8.32 4.70
N PHE A 271 -9.96 9.29 4.51
CA PHE A 271 -9.01 9.26 3.41
C PHE A 271 -8.06 8.03 3.42
N LEU A 272 -7.43 7.72 4.57
CA LEU A 272 -6.53 6.56 4.65
C LEU A 272 -7.31 5.26 4.46
N ASN A 273 -8.53 5.21 4.99
CA ASN A 273 -9.41 4.07 4.89
C ASN A 273 -9.85 3.84 3.45
N ASP A 274 -10.15 4.89 2.68
CA ASP A 274 -10.51 4.78 1.27
C ASP A 274 -9.37 4.17 0.46
N VAL A 275 -8.15 4.71 0.59
CA VAL A 275 -6.99 4.20 -0.15
C VAL A 275 -6.64 2.77 0.28
N LEU A 276 -6.66 2.49 1.58
CA LEU A 276 -6.33 1.16 2.08
C LEU A 276 -7.37 0.13 1.67
N THR A 277 -8.66 0.47 1.78
CA THR A 277 -9.79 -0.40 1.40
C THR A 277 -9.76 -0.70 -0.08
N ASP A 278 -9.49 0.30 -0.92
CA ASP A 278 -9.31 0.11 -2.37
C ASP A 278 -8.19 -0.90 -2.66
N HIS A 279 -6.99 -0.72 -2.09
CA HIS A 279 -5.89 -1.64 -2.32
C HIS A 279 -6.19 -3.05 -1.79
N LEU A 280 -6.79 -3.16 -0.59
CA LEU A 280 -7.14 -4.45 0.00
C LEU A 280 -8.14 -5.20 -0.87
N LEU A 281 -9.24 -4.57 -1.28
CA LEU A 281 -10.26 -5.21 -2.10
C LEU A 281 -9.73 -5.55 -3.48
N ASN A 282 -9.16 -4.56 -4.17
CA ASN A 282 -8.86 -4.65 -5.59
C ASN A 282 -7.53 -5.36 -5.90
N ARG A 283 -6.63 -5.54 -4.92
CA ARG A 283 -5.32 -6.19 -5.14
C ARG A 283 -5.07 -7.45 -4.33
N LEU A 284 -5.85 -7.71 -3.27
CA LEU A 284 -5.64 -8.87 -2.40
C LEU A 284 -6.91 -9.70 -2.20
N LEU A 285 -7.93 -9.12 -1.56
CA LEU A 285 -9.11 -9.86 -1.10
C LEU A 285 -9.91 -10.42 -2.28
N LEU A 286 -10.28 -9.58 -3.25
CA LEU A 286 -11.04 -10.08 -4.41
C LEU A 286 -10.17 -10.94 -5.34
N PRO A 287 -8.99 -10.47 -5.80
CA PRO A 287 -8.23 -11.19 -6.80
C PRO A 287 -7.66 -12.52 -6.31
N LEU A 288 -7.18 -12.57 -5.06
CA LEU A 288 -6.46 -13.73 -4.53
C LEU A 288 -7.36 -14.58 -3.65
N TYR A 289 -8.16 -13.99 -2.75
CA TYR A 289 -8.92 -14.80 -1.79
C TYR A 289 -10.26 -15.25 -2.39
N VAL A 290 -11.07 -14.32 -2.90
CA VAL A 290 -12.42 -14.63 -3.40
C VAL A 290 -12.38 -15.41 -4.71
N TYR A 291 -11.58 -14.99 -5.71
CA TYR A 291 -11.50 -15.75 -6.97
C TYR A 291 -10.93 -17.16 -6.81
N SER A 292 -10.09 -17.42 -5.80
CA SER A 292 -9.62 -18.78 -5.49
C SER A 292 -10.75 -19.71 -5.03
N LEU A 293 -11.90 -19.17 -4.57
CA LEU A 293 -13.08 -19.96 -4.22
C LEU A 293 -14.00 -20.28 -5.41
N VAL A 294 -14.14 -19.33 -6.35
CA VAL A 294 -15.21 -19.36 -7.36
C VAL A 294 -14.79 -20.04 -8.66
N THR A 295 -13.55 -19.83 -9.12
CA THR A 295 -13.17 -20.21 -10.49
C THR A 295 -12.74 -21.69 -10.60
N GLN A 296 -13.39 -22.45 -11.48
CA GLN A 296 -12.98 -23.81 -11.87
C GLN A 296 -12.09 -23.85 -13.13
N ASP A 297 -11.91 -22.71 -13.81
CA ASP A 297 -11.18 -22.65 -15.07
C ASP A 297 -9.68 -22.93 -14.88
N GLU A 298 -9.10 -23.55 -15.91
CA GLU A 298 -7.67 -23.82 -16.16
C GLU A 298 -6.76 -22.73 -15.59
N PRO A 299 -5.53 -23.06 -15.14
CA PRO A 299 -4.59 -22.11 -14.56
C PRO A 299 -4.20 -21.05 -15.60
N GLY A 300 -4.98 -19.98 -15.67
CA GLY A 300 -4.55 -18.73 -16.31
C GLY A 300 -3.39 -18.12 -15.51
N ASP A 301 -2.73 -17.12 -16.10
CA ASP A 301 -1.56 -16.41 -15.54
C ASP A 301 -1.75 -15.78 -14.14
N ARG A 302 -2.94 -15.87 -13.54
CA ARG A 302 -3.25 -15.26 -12.25
C ARG A 302 -2.86 -16.17 -11.08
N PRO A 303 -2.19 -15.64 -10.05
CA PRO A 303 -1.88 -16.41 -8.85
C PRO A 303 -3.17 -16.87 -8.16
N ARG A 304 -3.18 -18.14 -7.74
CA ARG A 304 -4.26 -18.72 -6.95
C ARG A 304 -3.69 -19.44 -5.73
N ILE A 305 -4.49 -19.49 -4.68
CA ILE A 305 -4.24 -20.27 -3.48
C ILE A 305 -5.26 -21.41 -3.37
N SER A 306 -4.97 -22.43 -2.57
CA SER A 306 -5.92 -23.52 -2.32
C SER A 306 -7.21 -22.99 -1.69
N ARG A 307 -8.34 -23.67 -1.99
CA ARG A 307 -9.66 -23.27 -1.47
C ARG A 307 -9.71 -23.28 0.05
N GLN A 308 -9.01 -24.23 0.68
CA GLN A 308 -8.93 -24.36 2.13
C GLN A 308 -8.23 -23.14 2.76
N VAL A 309 -7.10 -22.72 2.18
CA VAL A 309 -6.36 -21.55 2.63
C VAL A 309 -7.17 -20.28 2.36
N ALA A 310 -7.79 -20.13 1.19
CA ALA A 310 -8.65 -18.99 0.88
C ALA A 310 -9.81 -18.83 1.89
N LEU A 311 -10.52 -19.92 2.21
CA LEU A 311 -11.59 -19.91 3.22
C LEU A 311 -11.06 -19.54 4.60
N TYR A 312 -9.92 -20.11 5.01
CA TYR A 312 -9.28 -19.78 6.27
C TYR A 312 -8.93 -18.28 6.34
N LEU A 313 -8.26 -17.74 5.32
CA LEU A 313 -7.84 -16.34 5.29
C LEU A 313 -9.03 -15.37 5.28
N LEU A 314 -10.08 -15.67 4.50
CA LEU A 314 -11.32 -14.89 4.53
C LEU A 314 -11.97 -14.94 5.91
N SER A 315 -12.00 -16.10 6.57
CA SER A 315 -12.50 -16.19 7.95
C SER A 315 -11.69 -15.30 8.90
N GLN A 316 -10.36 -15.25 8.76
CA GLN A 316 -9.51 -14.38 9.58
C GLN A 316 -9.77 -12.90 9.30
N VAL A 317 -10.04 -12.52 8.05
CA VAL A 317 -10.44 -11.15 7.68
C VAL A 317 -11.74 -10.76 8.40
N PHE A 318 -12.78 -11.60 8.36
CA PHE A 318 -14.06 -11.33 9.04
C PHE A 318 -13.95 -11.32 10.57
N LEU A 319 -13.02 -12.09 11.15
CA LEU A 319 -12.80 -12.13 12.60
C LEU A 319 -11.92 -10.98 13.12
N THR A 320 -11.04 -10.44 12.27
CA THR A 320 -10.02 -9.47 12.70
C THR A 320 -10.32 -8.05 12.28
N ILE A 321 -10.86 -7.85 11.07
CA ILE A 321 -11.17 -6.52 10.55
C ILE A 321 -12.55 -6.09 11.03
N HIS A 322 -12.59 -5.02 11.81
CA HIS A 322 -13.83 -4.49 12.40
C HIS A 322 -14.34 -3.24 11.68
N TYR A 323 -13.79 -2.89 10.51
CA TYR A 323 -14.20 -1.73 9.73
C TYR A 323 -15.42 -2.05 8.85
N PRO A 324 -16.63 -1.53 9.18
CA PRO A 324 -17.86 -2.00 8.57
C PRO A 324 -17.95 -1.81 7.04
N PRO A 325 -17.50 -0.68 6.45
CA PRO A 325 -17.60 -0.49 5.00
C PRO A 325 -16.86 -1.58 4.20
N LEU A 326 -15.66 -1.97 4.63
CA LEU A 326 -14.87 -3.01 3.98
C LEU A 326 -15.51 -4.40 4.17
N VAL A 327 -15.91 -4.72 5.39
CA VAL A 327 -16.48 -6.04 5.74
C VAL A 327 -17.82 -6.27 5.05
N ASN A 328 -18.70 -5.27 5.08
CA ASN A 328 -20.01 -5.35 4.43
C ASN A 328 -19.86 -5.50 2.91
N LEU A 329 -18.93 -4.76 2.31
CA LEU A 329 -18.67 -4.86 0.87
C LEU A 329 -18.10 -6.23 0.49
N LEU A 330 -17.17 -6.77 1.28
CA LEU A 330 -16.63 -8.10 1.05
C LEU A 330 -17.71 -9.19 1.21
N ALA A 331 -18.56 -9.09 2.25
CA ALA A 331 -19.67 -10.01 2.47
C ALA A 331 -20.69 -9.95 1.33
N ASP A 332 -21.05 -8.76 0.88
CA ASP A 332 -21.95 -8.54 -0.26
C ASP A 332 -21.40 -9.21 -1.53
N VAL A 333 -20.11 -9.02 -1.82
CA VAL A 333 -19.46 -9.65 -2.99
C VAL A 333 -19.46 -11.18 -2.89
N ILE A 334 -19.20 -11.74 -1.71
CA ILE A 334 -19.15 -13.19 -1.51
C ILE A 334 -20.55 -13.82 -1.61
N LEU A 335 -21.58 -13.16 -1.05
CA LEU A 335 -22.94 -13.72 -0.94
C LEU A 335 -23.80 -13.44 -2.17
N ASN A 336 -23.69 -12.24 -2.74
CA ASN A 336 -24.53 -11.81 -3.87
C ASN A 336 -23.83 -11.98 -5.23
N GLY A 337 -22.57 -12.43 -5.24
CA GLY A 337 -21.92 -13.03 -6.41
C GLY A 337 -21.63 -12.10 -7.58
N ASP A 338 -21.90 -10.80 -7.48
CA ASP A 338 -21.71 -9.86 -8.59
C ASP A 338 -20.26 -9.35 -8.67
N LEU A 339 -19.31 -10.27 -8.88
CA LEU A 339 -17.90 -9.93 -9.14
C LEU A 339 -17.71 -9.16 -10.46
N LEU A 340 -18.75 -9.02 -11.29
CA LEU A 340 -18.71 -8.28 -12.55
C LEU A 340 -18.82 -6.76 -12.35
N MET A 341 -19.42 -6.29 -11.25
CA MET A 341 -19.43 -4.85 -10.91
C MET A 341 -18.01 -4.29 -10.76
N PHE A 342 -17.07 -5.10 -10.26
CA PHE A 342 -15.70 -4.68 -10.03
C PHE A 342 -14.76 -4.93 -11.21
N SER A 343 -15.06 -5.85 -12.14
CA SER A 343 -14.31 -5.95 -13.41
C SER A 343 -14.32 -4.62 -14.18
N SER A 344 -15.44 -3.90 -14.12
CA SER A 344 -15.61 -2.61 -14.81
C SER A 344 -14.89 -1.43 -14.14
N LYS A 345 -14.63 -1.51 -12.82
CA LYS A 345 -13.84 -0.51 -12.06
C LYS A 345 -12.35 -0.86 -12.01
N LEU A 346 -12.01 -2.15 -11.91
CA LEU A 346 -10.64 -2.67 -12.00
C LEU A 346 -10.01 -2.31 -13.35
N GLU A 347 -10.73 -2.40 -14.47
CA GLU A 347 -10.22 -1.92 -15.75
C GLU A 347 -10.11 -0.38 -15.82
N HIS A 348 -11.00 0.35 -15.14
CA HIS A 348 -11.01 1.81 -15.18
C HIS A 348 -9.91 2.48 -14.35
N ASP A 349 -9.48 1.87 -13.23
CA ASP A 349 -8.44 2.40 -12.33
C ASP A 349 -7.07 1.70 -12.47
N MET A 350 -6.99 0.46 -12.99
CA MET A 350 -5.70 -0.15 -13.37
C MET A 350 -5.12 0.40 -14.68
N GLN A 351 -5.88 1.17 -15.46
CA GLN A 351 -5.44 1.75 -16.74
C GLN A 351 -4.93 3.19 -16.67
N GLN A 352 -4.69 3.71 -15.46
CA GLN A 352 -3.89 4.94 -15.30
C GLN A 352 -2.40 4.69 -14.99
N SER A 353 -1.93 3.45 -14.82
CA SER A 353 -0.53 3.24 -14.39
C SER A 353 0.27 2.07 -14.98
N SER A 354 -0.15 1.40 -16.06
CA SER A 354 0.80 0.60 -16.85
C SER A 354 0.25 0.27 -18.23
N VAL A 355 0.50 1.14 -19.21
CA VAL A 355 0.47 0.68 -20.61
C VAL A 355 1.85 0.11 -20.91
N ASN A 356 1.96 -1.20 -21.05
CA ASN A 356 3.18 -1.85 -21.49
C ASN A 356 3.56 -1.32 -22.88
N ASN A 357 4.85 -1.04 -23.11
CA ASN A 357 5.36 -0.47 -24.36
C ASN A 357 5.07 -1.35 -25.60
N SER A 358 4.67 -2.61 -25.43
CA SER A 358 4.22 -3.52 -26.49
C SER A 358 2.79 -3.29 -26.99
N ASP A 359 1.98 -2.51 -26.26
CA ASP A 359 0.56 -2.29 -26.57
C ASP A 359 0.24 -0.91 -27.16
N LEU A 360 1.23 -0.02 -27.21
CA LEU A 360 1.12 1.32 -27.74
C LEU A 360 1.54 1.35 -29.23
N ILE A 361 0.62 1.74 -30.11
CA ILE A 361 0.92 1.95 -31.53
C ILE A 361 1.08 3.45 -31.78
N ALA A 362 2.31 3.90 -32.02
CA ALA A 362 2.58 5.29 -32.38
C ALA A 362 1.88 5.69 -33.69
N CYS A 363 1.15 6.80 -33.68
CA CYS A 363 0.44 7.33 -34.84
C CYS A 363 0.38 8.87 -34.83
N SER A 364 0.26 9.46 -36.01
CA SER A 364 -0.14 10.86 -36.17
C SER A 364 -1.64 10.92 -36.43
N VAL A 365 -2.36 11.71 -35.65
CA VAL A 365 -3.81 11.88 -35.78
C VAL A 365 -4.07 13.22 -36.47
N LEU A 366 -4.70 13.17 -37.64
CA LEU A 366 -5.13 14.32 -38.41
C LEU A 366 -6.59 14.62 -38.09
N THR A 367 -6.85 15.73 -37.40
CA THR A 367 -8.21 16.19 -37.11
C THR A 367 -8.80 16.91 -38.31
N LYS A 368 -10.14 17.02 -38.36
CA LYS A 368 -10.85 17.74 -39.44
C LYS A 368 -10.44 19.21 -39.57
N ASP A 369 -9.90 19.81 -38.51
CA ASP A 369 -9.43 21.20 -38.48
C ASP A 369 -8.03 21.37 -39.08
N GLY A 370 -7.46 20.32 -39.69
CA GLY A 370 -6.13 20.33 -40.29
C GLY A 370 -4.98 20.19 -39.30
N GLY A 371 -5.27 19.99 -38.01
CA GLY A 371 -4.26 19.78 -36.97
C GLY A 371 -3.68 18.37 -37.02
N GLN A 372 -2.36 18.26 -37.09
CA GLN A 372 -1.64 16.99 -36.96
C GLN A 372 -1.00 16.90 -35.58
N VAL A 373 -1.35 15.87 -34.80
CA VAL A 373 -0.78 15.63 -33.47
C VAL A 373 -0.24 14.21 -33.35
N GLN A 374 0.94 14.05 -32.72
CA GLN A 374 1.48 12.73 -32.42
C GLN A 374 0.83 12.15 -31.16
N ARG A 375 0.39 10.89 -31.26
CA ARG A 375 -0.28 10.14 -30.20
C ARG A 375 0.17 8.69 -30.22
N PHE A 376 -0.07 7.98 -29.14
CA PHE A 376 -0.04 6.54 -29.10
C PHE A 376 -1.47 6.01 -29.02
N LEU A 377 -1.80 5.06 -29.89
CA LEU A 377 -3.05 4.32 -29.86
C LEU A 377 -2.89 3.12 -28.93
N ALA A 378 -3.69 3.08 -27.87
CA ALA A 378 -3.87 1.92 -27.01
C ALA A 378 -5.24 1.30 -27.30
N VAL A 379 -5.30 -0.03 -27.43
CA VAL A 379 -6.55 -0.78 -27.65
C VAL A 379 -6.72 -1.77 -26.52
N ASP A 380 -7.83 -1.64 -25.80
CA ASP A 380 -8.22 -2.47 -24.67
C ASP A 380 -9.43 -3.35 -25.04
N ILE A 381 -10.04 -4.03 -24.06
CA ILE A 381 -11.15 -4.97 -24.25
C ILE A 381 -12.42 -4.27 -24.75
N TYR A 382 -12.77 -3.09 -24.19
CA TYR A 382 -14.00 -2.38 -24.53
C TYR A 382 -13.79 -1.04 -25.25
N GLN A 383 -12.60 -0.46 -25.16
CA GLN A 383 -12.32 0.90 -25.63
C GLN A 383 -10.94 1.04 -26.28
N MET A 384 -10.77 2.10 -27.05
CA MET A 384 -9.46 2.58 -27.50
C MET A 384 -9.17 3.94 -26.90
N SER A 385 -7.89 4.23 -26.67
CA SER A 385 -7.42 5.48 -26.09
C SER A 385 -6.29 6.09 -26.92
N LEU A 386 -6.29 7.42 -27.03
CA LEU A 386 -5.19 8.21 -27.60
C LEU A 386 -4.38 8.82 -26.48
N VAL A 387 -3.12 8.43 -26.38
CA VAL A 387 -2.22 8.82 -25.29
C VAL A 387 -1.17 9.80 -25.82
N GLU A 388 -0.96 10.89 -25.09
CA GLU A 388 0.15 11.83 -25.29
C GLU A 388 1.20 11.60 -24.19
N PRO A 389 2.49 11.44 -24.51
CA PRO A 389 3.53 11.23 -23.49
C PRO A 389 3.64 12.47 -22.58
N ASP A 390 3.80 12.26 -21.26
CA ASP A 390 3.97 13.35 -20.29
C ASP A 390 5.37 13.96 -20.41
N SER A 391 5.44 15.25 -20.74
CA SER A 391 6.68 16.03 -20.84
C SER A 391 7.53 16.08 -19.57
N LYS A 392 6.95 15.78 -18.39
CA LYS A 392 7.60 15.93 -17.08
C LYS A 392 7.95 14.60 -16.40
N ARG A 393 7.32 13.50 -16.82
CA ARG A 393 7.45 12.19 -16.17
C ARG A 393 7.76 11.13 -17.22
N LEU A 394 9.00 10.64 -17.21
CA LEU A 394 9.43 9.56 -18.11
C LEU A 394 8.58 8.30 -17.84
N GLY A 395 8.03 7.69 -18.89
CA GLY A 395 7.18 6.48 -18.79
C GLY A 395 5.71 6.74 -18.48
N TRP A 396 5.27 8.01 -18.37
CA TRP A 396 3.87 8.37 -18.15
C TRP A 396 3.25 8.94 -19.42
N GLY A 397 1.94 8.70 -19.60
CA GLY A 397 1.16 9.24 -20.70
C GLY A 397 -0.20 9.75 -20.24
N VAL A 398 -0.67 10.84 -20.84
CA VAL A 398 -1.99 11.45 -20.58
C VAL A 398 -2.95 11.04 -21.68
N VAL A 399 -4.06 10.41 -21.32
CA VAL A 399 -5.14 10.08 -22.26
C VAL A 399 -5.82 11.37 -22.72
N LYS A 400 -5.80 11.63 -24.03
CA LYS A 400 -6.47 12.79 -24.66
C LYS A 400 -7.84 12.47 -25.21
N PHE A 401 -8.10 11.20 -25.48
CA PHE A 401 -9.39 10.72 -25.97
C PHE A 401 -9.54 9.24 -25.62
N ALA A 402 -10.75 8.83 -25.24
CA ALA A 402 -11.15 7.43 -25.09
C ALA A 402 -12.50 7.22 -25.78
N GLY A 403 -12.66 6.09 -26.48
CA GLY A 403 -13.89 5.78 -27.21
C GLY A 403 -14.16 4.29 -27.28
N LEU A 404 -15.45 3.92 -27.21
CA LEU A 404 -15.89 2.53 -27.18
C LEU A 404 -15.68 1.83 -28.52
N LEU A 405 -15.08 0.64 -28.50
CA LEU A 405 -14.77 -0.16 -29.70
C LEU A 405 -16.04 -0.62 -30.42
N GLN A 406 -17.11 -0.91 -29.68
CA GLN A 406 -18.39 -1.35 -30.26
C GLN A 406 -19.01 -0.33 -31.23
N ASP A 407 -18.73 0.95 -31.02
CA ASP A 407 -19.30 2.12 -31.70
C ASP A 407 -18.34 2.74 -32.74
N MET A 408 -17.20 2.07 -32.94
CA MET A 408 -16.14 2.47 -33.86
C MET A 408 -16.35 1.91 -35.27
N GLN A 409 -15.94 2.68 -36.27
CA GLN A 409 -15.79 2.28 -37.66
C GLN A 409 -14.35 2.58 -38.10
N VAL A 410 -13.74 1.62 -38.81
CA VAL A 410 -12.35 1.71 -39.30
C VAL A 410 -12.36 1.38 -40.78
N THR A 411 -11.88 2.31 -41.61
CA THR A 411 -11.69 2.13 -43.05
C THR A 411 -10.26 2.46 -43.45
N GLY A 412 -9.73 1.80 -44.48
CA GLY A 412 -8.44 2.19 -45.06
C GLY A 412 -8.60 3.45 -45.91
N VAL A 413 -7.53 4.22 -46.04
CA VAL A 413 -7.48 5.34 -46.99
C VAL A 413 -7.03 4.79 -48.35
N GLU A 414 -7.78 5.11 -49.40
CA GLU A 414 -7.39 4.78 -50.78
C GLU A 414 -6.09 5.56 -51.10
N ASP A 415 -5.11 4.89 -51.72
CA ASP A 415 -3.78 5.43 -52.06
C ASP A 415 -2.81 5.73 -50.91
N ASP A 416 -3.16 5.48 -49.63
CA ASP A 416 -2.20 5.48 -48.52
C ASP A 416 -2.33 4.24 -47.63
N SER A 417 -1.41 3.29 -47.85
CA SER A 417 -1.36 2.03 -47.10
C SER A 417 -0.99 2.21 -45.62
N ARG A 418 -0.51 3.40 -45.23
CA ARG A 418 -0.17 3.74 -43.84
C ARG A 418 -1.26 4.50 -43.11
N ALA A 419 -2.41 4.76 -43.74
CA ALA A 419 -3.46 5.58 -43.16
C ALA A 419 -4.79 4.82 -42.95
N LEU A 420 -5.42 5.09 -41.80
CA LEU A 420 -6.75 4.59 -41.44
C LEU A 420 -7.69 5.76 -41.12
N ASN A 421 -8.90 5.74 -41.67
CA ASN A 421 -9.98 6.62 -41.24
C ASN A 421 -10.75 5.95 -40.09
N ILE A 422 -10.75 6.58 -38.93
CA ILE A 422 -11.41 6.08 -37.72
C ILE A 422 -12.50 7.04 -37.32
N THR A 423 -13.73 6.52 -37.20
CA THR A 423 -14.90 7.27 -36.72
C THR A 423 -15.53 6.56 -35.54
N ILE A 424 -15.76 7.25 -34.43
CA ILE A 424 -16.42 6.71 -33.24
C ILE A 424 -17.66 7.54 -32.97
N HIS A 425 -18.79 6.87 -32.79
CA HIS A 425 -20.07 7.53 -32.54
C HIS A 425 -20.44 7.46 -31.06
N LYS A 426 -21.12 8.48 -30.56
CA LYS A 426 -21.83 8.39 -29.27
C LYS A 426 -23.09 7.54 -29.46
N PRO A 427 -23.39 6.60 -28.55
CA PRO A 427 -24.66 5.86 -28.61
C PRO A 427 -25.84 6.84 -28.53
N ALA A 428 -26.82 6.64 -29.41
CA ALA A 428 -28.03 7.44 -29.48
C ALA A 428 -28.84 7.28 -28.19
N SER A 429 -29.26 8.38 -27.56
CA SER A 429 -30.10 8.34 -26.35
C SER A 429 -31.53 7.91 -26.63
N THR A 430 -31.95 7.97 -27.90
CA THR A 430 -33.28 7.57 -28.36
C THR A 430 -33.18 6.80 -29.69
N PRO A 431 -34.05 5.81 -29.93
CA PRO A 431 -34.02 4.95 -31.12
C PRO A 431 -34.24 5.70 -32.46
N HIS A 432 -34.61 6.98 -32.42
CA HIS A 432 -34.87 7.81 -33.61
C HIS A 432 -33.80 8.88 -33.87
N SER A 433 -32.77 9.00 -33.02
CA SER A 433 -31.68 9.97 -33.23
C SER A 433 -30.51 9.34 -33.99
N LYS A 434 -29.97 10.08 -34.98
CA LYS A 434 -28.79 9.63 -35.73
C LYS A 434 -27.56 9.67 -34.81
N PRO A 435 -26.70 8.63 -34.82
CA PRO A 435 -25.46 8.62 -34.03
C PRO A 435 -24.57 9.83 -34.36
N PHE A 436 -24.09 10.54 -33.34
CA PHE A 436 -23.22 11.70 -33.51
C PHE A 436 -21.74 11.27 -33.42
N PRO A 437 -20.87 11.62 -34.39
CA PRO A 437 -19.45 11.25 -34.33
C PRO A 437 -18.72 12.09 -33.26
N ILE A 438 -18.19 11.41 -32.24
CA ILE A 438 -17.36 12.02 -31.19
C ILE A 438 -15.87 12.04 -31.54
N LEU A 439 -15.46 11.20 -32.49
CA LEU A 439 -14.17 11.24 -33.14
C LEU A 439 -14.38 10.92 -34.61
N GLN A 440 -13.76 11.71 -35.48
CA GLN A 440 -13.62 11.39 -36.90
C GLN A 440 -12.30 11.98 -37.37
N ALA A 441 -11.30 11.12 -37.54
CA ALA A 441 -9.92 11.54 -37.82
C ALA A 441 -9.19 10.50 -38.69
N THR A 442 -8.14 10.95 -39.36
CA THR A 442 -7.24 10.08 -40.14
C THR A 442 -5.99 9.79 -39.32
N PHE A 443 -5.68 8.51 -39.16
CA PHE A 443 -4.56 8.01 -38.37
C PHE A 443 -3.46 7.56 -39.32
N ILE A 444 -2.29 8.19 -39.24
CA ILE A 444 -1.13 7.90 -40.09
C ILE A 444 -0.08 7.19 -39.24
N PHE A 445 0.34 6.00 -39.68
CA PHE A 445 1.35 5.18 -39.00
C PHE A 445 2.72 5.32 -39.68
N SER A 446 3.80 4.97 -38.98
CA SER A 446 5.17 5.07 -39.53
C SER A 446 5.37 4.20 -40.78
N ASP A 447 4.71 3.04 -40.79
CA ASP A 447 4.86 2.01 -41.81
C ASP A 447 3.56 1.22 -41.98
N HIS A 448 3.48 0.50 -43.10
CA HIS A 448 2.32 -0.31 -43.48
C HIS A 448 2.04 -1.46 -42.50
N ILE A 449 3.08 -2.01 -41.86
CA ILE A 449 2.95 -3.13 -40.93
C ILE A 449 2.20 -2.67 -39.67
N ARG A 450 2.60 -1.54 -39.09
CA ARG A 450 1.90 -0.95 -37.92
C ARG A 450 0.47 -0.53 -38.25
N CYS A 451 0.22 -0.03 -39.46
CA CYS A 451 -1.12 0.26 -39.94
C CYS A 451 -2.01 -1.01 -39.97
N ILE A 452 -1.50 -2.11 -40.53
CA ILE A 452 -2.22 -3.40 -40.55
C ILE A 452 -2.46 -3.92 -39.13
N ILE A 453 -1.45 -3.88 -38.26
CA ILE A 453 -1.57 -4.33 -36.86
C ILE A 453 -2.65 -3.53 -36.15
N ALA A 454 -2.64 -2.20 -36.29
CA ALA A 454 -3.67 -1.33 -35.70
C ALA A 454 -5.07 -1.69 -36.22
N LYS A 455 -5.23 -1.84 -37.55
CA LYS A 455 -6.50 -2.22 -38.17
C LYS A 455 -7.02 -3.57 -37.65
N GLN A 456 -6.16 -4.57 -37.57
CA GLN A 456 -6.52 -5.90 -37.06
C GLN A 456 -6.90 -5.87 -35.59
N ARG A 457 -6.13 -5.15 -34.76
CA ARG A 457 -6.39 -5.04 -33.32
C ARG A 457 -7.71 -4.34 -33.03
N LEU A 458 -7.98 -3.24 -33.73
CA LEU A 458 -9.25 -2.51 -33.65
C LEU A 458 -10.45 -3.35 -34.12
N ALA A 459 -10.30 -4.10 -35.22
CA ALA A 459 -11.37 -4.95 -35.75
C ALA A 459 -11.67 -6.14 -34.81
N LYS A 460 -10.64 -6.84 -34.34
CA LYS A 460 -10.78 -7.95 -33.38
C LYS A 460 -11.38 -7.46 -32.06
N GLY A 461 -10.85 -6.36 -31.50
CA GLY A 461 -11.37 -5.77 -30.25
C GLY A 461 -12.84 -5.37 -30.36
N ARG A 462 -13.26 -4.79 -31.49
CA ARG A 462 -14.68 -4.46 -31.73
C ARG A 462 -15.59 -5.70 -31.73
N ILE A 463 -15.17 -6.79 -32.39
CA ILE A 463 -15.93 -8.04 -32.41
C ILE A 463 -16.02 -8.63 -31.01
N GLN A 464 -14.92 -8.63 -30.26
CA GLN A 464 -14.86 -9.11 -28.89
C GLN A 464 -15.75 -8.30 -27.94
N ALA A 465 -15.67 -6.97 -27.98
CA ALA A 465 -16.51 -6.08 -27.18
C ALA A 465 -18.02 -6.32 -27.44
N ARG A 466 -18.41 -6.49 -28.72
CA ARG A 466 -19.79 -6.82 -29.09
C ARG A 466 -20.22 -8.20 -28.60
N ARG A 467 -19.34 -9.19 -28.73
CA ARG A 467 -19.61 -10.56 -28.24
C ARG A 467 -19.82 -10.58 -26.74
N MET A 468 -18.94 -9.96 -25.96
CA MET A 468 -19.05 -9.87 -24.51
C MET A 468 -20.35 -9.15 -24.08
N LYS A 469 -20.70 -8.06 -24.76
CA LYS A 469 -21.97 -7.36 -24.51
C LYS A 469 -23.20 -8.23 -24.81
N MET A 470 -23.19 -8.97 -25.91
CA MET A 470 -24.27 -9.91 -26.25
C MET A 470 -24.39 -11.05 -25.25
N GLN A 471 -23.27 -11.59 -24.77
CA GLN A 471 -23.27 -12.60 -23.71
C GLN A 471 -23.88 -12.05 -22.41
N ARG A 472 -23.55 -10.81 -22.03
CA ARG A 472 -24.16 -10.14 -20.87
C ARG A 472 -25.66 -9.93 -21.05
N ILE A 473 -26.10 -9.51 -22.24
CA ILE A 473 -27.54 -9.34 -22.54
C ILE A 473 -28.26 -10.70 -22.53
N SER A 474 -27.65 -11.75 -23.06
CA SER A 474 -28.19 -13.11 -23.02
C SER A 474 -28.37 -13.60 -21.58
N ALA A 475 -27.38 -13.37 -20.72
CA ALA A 475 -27.45 -13.71 -19.30
C ALA A 475 -28.55 -12.95 -18.56
N LEU A 476 -28.73 -11.65 -18.85
CA LEU A 476 -29.81 -10.85 -18.26
C LEU A 476 -31.22 -11.26 -18.72
N LEU A 477 -31.32 -11.95 -19.86
CA LEU A 477 -32.58 -12.40 -20.45
C LEU A 477 -32.83 -13.89 -20.23
N ASP A 478 -32.01 -14.57 -19.41
CA ASP A 478 -32.03 -16.02 -19.17
C ASP A 478 -32.03 -16.87 -20.46
N LEU A 479 -31.39 -16.33 -21.52
CA LEU A 479 -31.23 -17.04 -22.78
C LEU A 479 -30.06 -18.02 -22.68
N PRO A 480 -30.20 -19.26 -23.18
CA PRO A 480 -29.14 -20.27 -23.11
C PRO A 480 -27.89 -19.78 -23.85
N VAL A 481 -26.81 -19.57 -23.10
CA VAL A 481 -25.51 -19.15 -23.65
C VAL A 481 -24.88 -20.34 -24.37
N GLN A 482 -24.86 -20.32 -25.71
CA GLN A 482 -24.18 -21.35 -26.48
C GLN A 482 -22.66 -21.29 -26.25
N PRO A 483 -22.00 -22.42 -25.92
CA PRO A 483 -20.54 -22.50 -25.91
C PRO A 483 -19.99 -22.38 -27.35
N SER A 484 -18.85 -21.71 -27.47
CA SER A 484 -18.29 -21.17 -28.69
C SER A 484 -17.95 -22.18 -29.78
N THR A 485 -18.33 -21.87 -31.04
CA THR A 485 -17.61 -22.34 -32.24
C THR A 485 -16.72 -21.20 -32.74
N GLU A 486 -15.43 -21.49 -32.98
CA GLU A 486 -14.47 -20.53 -33.51
C GLU A 486 -14.93 -19.95 -34.86
N ILE A 487 -14.82 -18.64 -35.03
CA ILE A 487 -15.03 -17.99 -36.32
C ILE A 487 -13.76 -18.22 -37.16
N MET A 488 -13.74 -19.30 -37.94
CA MET A 488 -12.85 -19.44 -39.09
C MET A 488 -13.32 -18.48 -40.19
N GLY A 489 -12.45 -17.56 -40.61
CA GLY A 489 -12.75 -16.70 -41.74
C GLY A 489 -11.73 -15.60 -41.97
N PHE A 490 -10.53 -15.95 -42.45
CA PHE A 490 -9.78 -15.20 -43.47
C PHE A 490 -8.72 -16.15 -44.05
N GLY A 491 -8.96 -16.63 -45.27
CA GLY A 491 -8.13 -17.63 -45.93
C GLY A 491 -6.81 -17.08 -46.45
N HIS A 492 -5.77 -17.91 -46.38
CA HIS A 492 -4.73 -17.99 -47.39
C HIS A 492 -4.76 -19.39 -47.98
N SER A 493 -4.84 -19.45 -49.29
CA SER A 493 -5.00 -20.63 -50.14
C SER A 493 -3.75 -21.52 -50.17
N THR A 494 -3.92 -22.82 -49.91
CA THR A 494 -3.12 -23.90 -50.49
C THR A 494 -4.00 -25.14 -50.72
N LEU A 495 -3.83 -25.74 -51.90
CA LEU A 495 -4.63 -26.77 -52.53
C LEU A 495 -4.41 -28.19 -51.94
N SER A 496 -5.35 -29.10 -52.25
CA SER A 496 -5.33 -30.58 -52.16
C SER A 496 -5.71 -31.19 -50.78
N THR A 497 -6.58 -32.20 -50.64
CA THR A 497 -7.15 -33.19 -51.57
C THR A 497 -8.46 -33.76 -50.98
N VAL A 498 -9.36 -34.21 -51.86
CA VAL A 498 -10.71 -34.76 -51.61
C VAL A 498 -10.68 -36.19 -51.07
N SER A 499 -11.60 -36.52 -50.15
CA SER A 499 -12.35 -37.80 -50.20
C SER A 499 -13.59 -37.76 -49.30
N ALA A 500 -14.71 -38.18 -49.89
CA ALA A 500 -16.08 -38.10 -49.38
C ALA A 500 -16.59 -39.44 -48.82
N SER A 501 -17.52 -39.36 -47.86
CA SER A 501 -18.64 -40.28 -47.55
C SER A 501 -19.11 -39.98 -46.11
N SER A 502 -20.35 -40.13 -45.65
CA SER A 502 -21.68 -40.34 -46.20
C SER A 502 -22.66 -40.17 -45.02
N ILE A 503 -23.68 -39.32 -45.15
CA ILE A 503 -24.94 -39.32 -44.35
C ILE A 503 -25.86 -40.33 -45.10
N PRO A 504 -26.82 -41.11 -44.52
CA PRO A 504 -27.94 -40.49 -43.79
C PRO A 504 -28.91 -41.30 -42.87
N LYS A 505 -29.83 -40.52 -42.24
CA LYS A 505 -31.20 -40.84 -41.73
C LYS A 505 -31.28 -41.71 -40.46
N GLY A 506 -32.22 -41.57 -39.52
CA GLY A 506 -33.48 -40.82 -39.39
C GLY A 506 -34.49 -41.66 -38.56
N PHE A 507 -35.45 -41.01 -37.87
CA PHE A 507 -36.62 -41.56 -37.11
C PHE A 507 -36.34 -42.23 -35.75
N ALA A 508 -37.22 -42.29 -34.74
CA ALA A 508 -38.39 -41.55 -34.25
C ALA A 508 -38.84 -42.19 -32.90
N VAL A 509 -39.32 -41.37 -31.95
CA VAL A 509 -40.48 -41.53 -31.02
C VAL A 509 -40.80 -42.90 -30.36
N ALA A 510 -40.91 -42.94 -29.01
CA ALA A 510 -42.11 -43.33 -28.20
C ALA A 510 -41.83 -43.80 -26.75
N GLN A 511 -42.80 -43.53 -25.87
CA GLN A 511 -42.89 -43.78 -24.41
C GLN A 511 -43.22 -45.23 -23.99
N CYS A 512 -43.04 -45.53 -22.68
CA CYS A 512 -43.93 -46.20 -21.70
C CYS A 512 -43.18 -47.24 -20.80
N ILE A 513 -43.06 -47.03 -19.48
CA ILE A 513 -43.90 -47.44 -18.32
C ILE A 513 -43.88 -48.96 -17.97
N ASN A 514 -43.39 -49.28 -16.75
CA ASN A 514 -43.90 -50.24 -15.71
C ASN A 514 -42.86 -50.33 -14.57
N GLN A 515 -43.10 -49.98 -13.29
CA GLN A 515 -43.96 -50.48 -12.18
C GLN A 515 -43.47 -51.75 -11.42
N HIS A 516 -43.71 -51.70 -10.08
CA HIS A 516 -43.64 -52.70 -8.98
C HIS A 516 -42.34 -52.78 -8.12
N SER A 517 -42.28 -52.29 -6.85
CA SER A 517 -42.83 -52.74 -5.52
C SER A 517 -41.98 -53.86 -4.86
N ALA A 518 -41.64 -53.97 -3.55
CA ALA A 518 -42.13 -53.48 -2.24
C ALA A 518 -41.08 -53.68 -1.09
N SER A 519 -41.32 -53.09 0.10
CA SER A 519 -40.58 -53.12 1.42
C SER A 519 -40.81 -54.42 2.25
N PRO A 520 -40.33 -54.66 3.54
CA PRO A 520 -40.56 -53.83 4.77
C PRO A 520 -39.56 -53.90 6.00
N ALA A 521 -39.74 -52.96 6.97
CA ALA A 521 -39.59 -52.93 8.47
C ALA A 521 -38.38 -53.61 9.21
N SER A 522 -37.76 -53.09 10.29
CA SER A 522 -38.30 -52.78 11.65
C SER A 522 -37.22 -52.16 12.61
N SER A 523 -37.65 -51.41 13.65
CA SER A 523 -36.97 -50.82 14.84
C SER A 523 -36.66 -51.85 15.99
N PRO A 524 -36.03 -51.60 17.19
CA PRO A 524 -36.17 -50.44 18.16
C PRO A 524 -34.95 -50.03 19.07
N SER A 525 -35.14 -48.97 19.91
CA SER A 525 -34.30 -48.41 21.03
C SER A 525 -34.43 -49.23 22.37
N PRO A 526 -33.99 -48.85 23.63
CA PRO A 526 -33.41 -47.61 24.27
C PRO A 526 -32.34 -47.91 25.42
N PRO A 527 -32.19 -47.25 26.63
CA PRO A 527 -32.36 -45.86 27.17
C PRO A 527 -31.20 -45.27 28.09
N SER A 528 -31.41 -44.01 28.59
CA SER A 528 -30.98 -43.31 29.85
C SER A 528 -29.51 -42.80 30.04
N SER A 529 -29.17 -41.67 30.70
CA SER A 529 -29.74 -40.90 31.84
C SER A 529 -29.10 -39.48 32.04
N GLY A 530 -29.83 -38.59 32.75
CA GLY A 530 -29.54 -37.34 33.53
C GLY A 530 -28.22 -36.54 33.38
N SER A 531 -28.13 -35.22 33.61
CA SER A 531 -28.75 -34.40 34.67
C SER A 531 -28.54 -32.88 34.43
N SER A 532 -29.33 -32.08 35.13
CA SER A 532 -29.53 -30.63 35.12
C SER A 532 -28.61 -29.77 36.02
N SER A 533 -28.39 -28.50 35.64
CA SER A 533 -28.45 -27.25 36.47
C SER A 533 -27.94 -26.06 35.62
N GLY A 534 -28.40 -24.81 35.62
CA GLY A 534 -29.33 -24.04 36.45
C GLY A 534 -28.67 -22.72 36.93
N SER A 535 -29.32 -21.56 36.70
CA SER A 535 -29.06 -20.18 37.21
C SER A 535 -28.18 -19.27 36.32
N THR A 536 -28.60 -18.15 35.68
CA THR A 536 -29.28 -16.85 36.03
C THR A 536 -28.41 -15.76 36.67
N GLY A 537 -28.51 -14.52 36.13
CA GLY A 537 -28.05 -13.23 36.69
C GLY A 537 -27.24 -12.39 35.67
N VAL A 538 -27.75 -11.40 34.91
CA VAL A 538 -28.38 -10.08 35.21
C VAL A 538 -27.36 -8.95 35.52
N CYS A 539 -27.35 -7.93 34.63
CA CYS A 539 -27.01 -6.47 34.69
C CYS A 539 -25.77 -5.96 35.50
N ASP A 540 -25.04 -4.91 35.10
CA ASP A 540 -25.46 -3.51 34.90
C ASP A 540 -24.55 -2.70 33.96
N SER A 541 -25.18 -1.71 33.32
CA SER A 541 -24.56 -0.60 32.61
C SER A 541 -24.44 0.62 33.54
N LEU A 542 -23.42 1.45 33.39
CA LEU A 542 -23.45 2.84 33.84
C LEU A 542 -22.72 3.77 32.86
N THR A 543 -23.51 4.71 32.34
CA THR A 543 -23.22 5.84 31.47
C THR A 543 -22.76 7.09 32.24
N THR A 544 -22.45 8.15 31.47
CA THR A 544 -22.36 9.61 31.80
C THR A 544 -20.94 10.15 32.03
N SER A 545 -20.52 11.33 31.58
CA SER A 545 -21.10 12.40 30.74
C SER A 545 -20.02 13.47 30.43
N LEU A 546 -20.18 14.18 29.31
CA LEU A 546 -19.42 15.34 28.84
C LEU A 546 -19.62 16.60 29.71
N THR A 547 -18.60 17.46 29.78
CA THR A 547 -18.74 18.91 30.02
C THR A 547 -17.73 19.69 29.18
N SER A 548 -18.17 20.82 28.65
CA SER A 548 -17.48 21.76 27.76
C SER A 548 -17.24 23.10 28.45
N THR A 549 -16.23 23.87 28.02
CA THR A 549 -16.25 25.35 28.01
C THR A 549 -15.04 25.92 27.22
N PRO A 550 -15.13 27.14 26.64
CA PRO A 550 -14.24 27.64 25.59
C PRO A 550 -13.36 28.84 26.03
N SER A 551 -12.26 29.12 25.31
CA SER A 551 -11.67 30.47 25.27
C SER A 551 -10.72 30.72 24.10
N THR A 552 -10.91 31.91 23.52
CA THR A 552 -10.27 32.58 22.39
C THR A 552 -8.96 33.29 22.75
N LEU A 553 -8.02 33.44 21.79
CA LEU A 553 -7.36 34.70 21.34
C LEU A 553 -5.91 34.54 20.79
N GLN A 554 -5.74 35.08 19.59
CA GLN A 554 -4.63 35.90 19.05
C GLN A 554 -3.22 35.35 18.78
N SER A 555 -2.86 35.47 17.50
CA SER A 555 -1.53 35.43 16.89
C SER A 555 -0.67 36.67 17.23
N PRO A 556 0.65 36.60 17.00
CA PRO A 556 1.24 37.60 16.12
C PRO A 556 2.28 37.06 15.12
N SER A 557 2.38 37.80 14.02
CA SER A 557 3.25 37.67 12.84
C SER A 557 4.68 38.18 13.06
N VAL A 558 5.72 37.49 12.55
CA VAL A 558 7.04 38.08 12.22
C VAL A 558 7.62 37.44 10.94
N ARG A 559 8.38 38.25 10.20
CA ARG A 559 8.70 38.23 8.77
C ARG A 559 10.21 38.00 8.53
N SER A 560 10.55 37.41 7.37
CA SER A 560 11.88 37.38 6.69
C SER A 560 12.93 36.41 7.25
N GLY A 561 13.66 35.57 6.50
CA GLY A 561 13.84 35.39 5.06
C GLY A 561 15.30 34.96 4.79
N ARG A 562 15.55 33.83 4.10
CA ARG A 562 16.73 33.58 3.25
C ARG A 562 16.65 32.26 2.48
N LYS A 563 17.01 32.36 1.19
CA LYS A 563 16.96 31.34 0.14
C LYS A 563 17.97 30.20 0.37
N GLY A 564 17.53 28.95 0.16
CA GLY A 564 18.39 27.76 0.12
C GLY A 564 17.87 26.70 -0.85
N ARG A 565 18.55 26.60 -2.01
CA ARG A 565 18.59 25.51 -3.02
C ARG A 565 17.68 24.28 -2.81
N ARG A 566 16.71 24.11 -3.73
CA ARG A 566 15.99 22.86 -4.00
C ARG A 566 16.97 21.73 -4.36
N ARG A 567 16.90 20.60 -3.65
CA ARG A 567 17.34 19.30 -4.17
C ARG A 567 16.15 18.36 -4.09
N VAL A 568 15.71 17.88 -5.25
CA VAL A 568 14.76 16.78 -5.40
C VAL A 568 15.58 15.51 -5.16
N PHE A 569 15.26 14.74 -4.12
CA PHE A 569 15.85 13.41 -3.92
C PHE A 569 14.84 12.36 -4.36
N SER A 570 15.28 11.59 -5.36
CA SER A 570 14.68 10.37 -5.87
C SER A 570 14.90 9.25 -4.84
N LEU A 571 13.87 8.46 -4.55
CA LEU A 571 14.09 7.10 -4.05
C LEU A 571 14.69 6.29 -5.21
N SER A 572 15.98 6.01 -5.15
CA SER A 572 16.71 5.03 -5.96
C SER A 572 17.78 4.47 -5.02
N GLU A 573 18.13 3.18 -4.94
CA GLU A 573 17.75 1.97 -5.65
C GLU A 573 17.45 0.92 -4.55
N ALA A 574 16.31 0.25 -4.63
CA ALA A 574 16.10 -1.05 -4.02
C ALA A 574 15.42 -1.85 -5.12
N ASP A 575 16.03 -2.99 -5.46
CA ASP A 575 15.75 -3.80 -6.64
C ASP A 575 14.28 -3.81 -7.04
N SER A 576 14.00 -3.07 -8.12
CA SER A 576 12.72 -3.02 -8.79
C SER A 576 12.51 -4.30 -9.59
N HIS A 577 12.34 -5.41 -8.88
CA HIS A 577 11.54 -6.53 -9.34
C HIS A 577 10.19 -6.45 -8.64
N GLY A 578 9.41 -5.44 -9.03
CA GLY A 578 7.98 -5.45 -8.81
C GLY A 578 7.41 -6.62 -9.61
N GLY A 579 7.22 -7.75 -8.93
CA GLY A 579 6.51 -8.89 -9.47
C GLY A 579 5.08 -8.47 -9.77
N HIS A 580 4.84 -8.17 -11.05
CA HIS A 580 3.52 -8.06 -11.61
C HIS A 580 2.78 -9.38 -11.40
N TRP A 581 1.73 -9.35 -10.58
CA TRP A 581 0.67 -10.34 -10.71
C TRP A 581 -0.10 -9.97 -11.98
N VAL A 582 0.00 -10.85 -12.98
CA VAL A 582 -0.92 -10.87 -14.13
C VAL A 582 -2.32 -11.29 -13.64
#